data_AF-A0A497TLX1-F1
#
_entry.id   AF-A0A497TLX1-F1
#
_cell.length_a   1.000
_cell.length_b   1.000
_cell.length_c   1.000
_cell.angle_alpha   90.00
_cell.angle_beta   90.00
_cell.angle_gamma   90.00
#
_symmetry.space_group_name_H-M   'P 1'
#
loop_
_entity.id
_entity.type
_entity.pdbx_description
1 polymer ?
#
loop_
_entity_poly.entity_id
_entity_poly.type
_entity_poly.pdbx_seq_one_letter_code
_entity_poly.pdbx_strand_id
1 'polypeptide(L)'
;MKVPVYSLAGKELKKIDISRLFQLEPRDDVIRKAVRAELLSSRQPYGRDPLAGKRTSAHYHGRRHYRWTMMNREMARMKRIHHQGLLEWTARFVPQAVKGRLAHPPKAEKNLKKKVNKKEKLLAIFSALSASASPDLVLQRGHK
;
A
#
# COMPACT_ATOMS: atom_id res chain seq x y z
N MET A 1 -16.39 36.56 9.79
CA MET A 1 -17.59 36.04 10.49
C MET A 1 -17.31 36.08 11.98
N LYS A 2 -18.28 36.54 12.79
CA LYS A 2 -18.17 36.57 14.26
C LYS A 2 -18.79 35.30 14.84
N VAL A 3 -18.05 34.61 15.70
CA VAL A 3 -18.50 33.37 16.34
C VAL A 3 -18.49 33.54 17.86
N PRO A 4 -19.54 33.08 18.56
CA PRO A 4 -19.59 33.13 20.02
C PRO A 4 -18.62 32.13 20.65
N VAL A 5 -17.98 32.56 21.74
CA VAL A 5 -17.20 31.71 22.65
C VAL A 5 -18.09 31.33 23.81
N TYR A 6 -18.24 30.03 24.04
CA TYR A 6 -19.07 29.50 25.12
C TYR A 6 -18.22 29.17 26.35
N SER A 7 -18.80 29.38 27.53
CA SER A 7 -18.28 28.88 28.81
C SER A 7 -18.59 27.38 28.97
N LEU A 8 -17.95 26.72 29.95
CA LEU A 8 -18.25 25.32 30.29
C LEU A 8 -19.73 25.09 30.64
N ALA A 9 -20.43 26.13 31.13
CA ALA A 9 -21.86 26.12 31.43
C ALA A 9 -22.76 26.38 30.20
N GLY A 10 -22.20 26.48 28.99
CA GLY A 10 -22.94 26.72 27.75
C GLY A 10 -23.39 28.17 27.53
N LYS A 11 -23.01 29.11 28.41
CA LYS A 11 -23.35 30.53 28.24
C LYS A 11 -22.36 31.24 27.31
N GLU A 12 -22.87 32.10 26.42
CA GLU A 12 -22.06 32.98 25.56
C GLU A 12 -21.28 33.99 26.42
N LEU A 13 -19.95 34.03 26.26
CA LEU A 13 -19.09 34.98 26.96
C LEU A 13 -18.78 36.19 26.08
N LYS A 14 -18.24 35.94 24.88
CA LYS A 14 -17.72 36.95 23.96
C LYS A 14 -17.85 36.47 22.52
N LYS A 15 -17.88 37.39 21.56
CA LYS A 15 -17.86 37.07 20.12
C LYS A 15 -16.50 37.43 19.54
N ILE A 16 -15.88 36.50 18.82
CA ILE A 16 -14.55 36.66 18.21
C ILE A 16 -14.72 36.65 16.69
N ASP A 17 -13.97 37.53 16.02
CA ASP A 17 -13.84 37.49 14.57
C ASP A 17 -12.89 36.37 14.15
N ILE A 18 -13.42 35.46 13.32
CA ILE A 18 -12.66 34.33 12.81
C ILE A 18 -11.85 34.73 11.56
N SER A 19 -10.65 34.14 11.46
CA SER A 19 -9.72 34.30 10.33
C SER A 19 -10.34 34.02 8.95
N ARG A 20 -9.77 34.66 7.92
CA ARG A 20 -10.10 34.45 6.50
C ARG A 20 -9.99 32.98 6.06
N LEU A 21 -9.25 32.14 6.78
CA LEU A 21 -9.08 30.72 6.48
C LEU A 21 -10.40 29.92 6.45
N PHE A 22 -11.38 30.32 7.25
CA PHE A 22 -12.70 29.68 7.31
C PHE A 22 -13.69 30.20 6.27
N GLN A 23 -13.27 31.16 5.44
CA GLN A 23 -14.06 31.70 4.32
C GLN A 23 -13.59 31.16 2.97
N LEU A 24 -12.59 30.28 2.97
CA LEU A 24 -12.08 29.67 1.74
C LEU A 24 -13.10 28.68 1.19
N GLU A 25 -13.23 28.62 -0.14
CA GLU A 25 -14.09 27.61 -0.77
C GLU A 25 -13.54 26.18 -0.51
N PRO A 26 -14.37 25.24 -0.02
CA PRO A 26 -13.96 23.87 0.20
C PRO A 26 -13.71 23.16 -1.14
N ARG A 27 -12.56 22.50 -1.25
CA ARG A 27 -12.02 21.86 -2.46
C ARG A 27 -11.71 20.39 -2.16
N ASP A 28 -12.70 19.55 -2.44
CA ASP A 28 -12.65 18.11 -2.22
C ASP A 28 -11.53 17.39 -2.98
N ASP A 29 -11.20 17.86 -4.18
CA ASP A 29 -10.15 17.32 -5.05
C ASP A 29 -8.77 17.34 -4.37
N VAL A 30 -8.39 18.50 -3.84
CA VAL A 30 -7.11 18.73 -3.18
C VAL A 30 -7.05 18.00 -1.84
N ILE A 31 -8.14 18.00 -1.08
CA ILE A 31 -8.25 17.27 0.20
C ILE A 31 -8.07 15.77 -0.03
N ARG A 32 -8.84 15.15 -0.94
CA ARG A 32 -8.79 13.71 -1.21
C ARG A 32 -7.40 13.27 -1.68
N LYS A 33 -6.76 14.06 -2.54
CA LYS A 33 -5.41 13.77 -3.02
C LYS A 33 -4.37 13.81 -1.89
N ALA A 34 -4.42 14.83 -1.03
CA ALA A 34 -3.52 14.96 0.11
C ALA A 34 -3.71 13.81 1.11
N VAL A 35 -4.96 13.53 1.50
CA VAL A 35 -5.30 12.44 2.44
C VAL A 35 -4.85 11.09 1.90
N ARG A 36 -5.13 10.78 0.63
CA ARG A 36 -4.70 9.51 0.01
C ARG A 36 -3.18 9.34 0.02
N ALA A 37 -2.44 10.40 -0.29
CA ALA A 37 -0.99 10.34 -0.28
C ALA A 37 -0.42 10.14 1.13
N GLU A 38 -1.00 10.79 2.14
CA GLU A 38 -0.62 10.64 3.54
C GLU A 38 -0.91 9.23 4.06
N LEU A 39 -2.13 8.72 3.83
CA LEU A 39 -2.52 7.35 4.17
C LEU A 39 -1.60 6.30 3.52
N LEU A 40 -1.26 6.46 2.25
CA LEU A 40 -0.35 5.54 1.56
C LEU A 40 1.07 5.61 2.12
N SER A 41 1.52 6.79 2.53
CA SER A 41 2.86 7.00 3.06
C SER A 41 3.03 6.46 4.49
N SER A 42 1.95 6.38 5.27
CA SER A 42 1.96 5.81 6.62
C SER A 42 1.98 4.28 6.66
N ARG A 43 1.94 3.60 5.50
CA ARG A 43 1.95 2.14 5.43
C ARG A 43 3.32 1.57 5.77
N GLN A 44 3.34 0.52 6.59
CA GLN A 44 4.56 -0.24 6.86
C GLN A 44 5.00 -1.04 5.60
N PRO A 45 6.30 -1.03 5.25
CA PRO A 45 6.81 -1.87 4.18
C PRO A 45 6.64 -3.34 4.52
N TYR A 46 6.23 -4.13 3.52
CA TYR A 46 6.07 -5.57 3.62
C TYR A 46 6.69 -6.25 2.41
N GLY A 47 7.17 -7.47 2.60
CA GLY A 47 7.80 -8.23 1.55
C GLY A 47 7.98 -9.69 1.92
N ARG A 48 8.36 -10.50 0.94
CA ARG A 48 8.69 -11.91 1.15
C ARG A 48 10.19 -12.08 1.33
N ASP A 49 10.62 -13.10 2.09
CA ASP A 49 12.05 -13.51 2.15
C ASP A 49 12.60 -13.64 0.72
N PRO A 50 13.71 -12.96 0.37
CA PRO A 50 14.34 -13.03 -0.96
C PRO A 50 14.64 -14.45 -1.45
N LEU A 51 14.84 -15.40 -0.53
CA LEU A 51 15.15 -16.81 -0.80
C LEU A 51 13.93 -17.75 -0.68
N ALA A 52 12.73 -17.23 -0.39
CA ALA A 52 11.52 -18.03 -0.30
C ALA A 52 11.25 -18.80 -1.60
N GLY A 53 11.13 -20.14 -1.50
CA GLY A 53 10.92 -21.03 -2.64
C GLY A 53 12.14 -21.20 -3.57
N LYS A 54 13.30 -20.62 -3.22
CA LYS A 54 14.56 -20.75 -3.96
C LYS A 54 15.59 -21.66 -3.27
N ARG A 55 15.43 -21.94 -1.97
CA ARG A 55 16.30 -22.84 -1.18
C ARG A 55 16.07 -24.31 -1.57
N THR A 56 16.44 -24.67 -2.79
CA THR A 56 16.23 -26.00 -3.36
C THR A 56 17.38 -26.39 -4.27
N SER A 57 17.78 -27.67 -4.26
CA SER A 57 18.77 -28.23 -5.18
C SER A 57 18.23 -28.51 -6.59
N ALA A 58 16.99 -28.09 -6.87
CA ALA A 58 16.30 -28.37 -8.12
C ALA A 58 16.93 -27.65 -9.30
N HIS A 59 17.20 -28.40 -10.36
CA HIS A 59 17.84 -27.90 -11.57
C HIS A 59 17.27 -28.61 -12.81
N TYR A 60 17.55 -28.06 -13.98
CA TYR A 60 17.08 -28.59 -15.26
C TYR A 60 18.29 -28.84 -16.15
N HIS A 61 18.41 -30.06 -16.67
CA HIS A 61 19.44 -30.44 -17.63
C HIS A 61 18.84 -30.69 -19.00
N GLY A 62 19.03 -29.72 -19.89
CA GLY A 62 18.60 -29.80 -21.29
C GLY A 62 19.65 -30.43 -22.19
N ARG A 63 20.36 -31.48 -21.78
CA ARG A 63 21.36 -32.19 -22.61
C ARG A 63 21.11 -33.69 -22.54
N ARG A 64 21.01 -34.37 -23.69
CA ARG A 64 20.60 -35.78 -23.80
C ARG A 64 21.56 -36.76 -23.10
N HIS A 65 22.86 -36.50 -23.12
CA HIS A 65 23.91 -37.39 -22.59
C HIS A 65 24.46 -36.95 -21.23
N TYR A 66 23.68 -36.19 -20.45
CA TYR A 66 24.10 -35.72 -19.13
C TYR A 66 23.41 -36.54 -18.02
N ARG A 67 24.15 -36.87 -16.96
CA ARG A 67 23.59 -37.48 -15.76
C ARG A 67 22.50 -36.56 -15.22
N TRP A 68 21.27 -37.04 -15.03
CA TRP A 68 20.08 -36.24 -14.66
C TRP A 68 19.41 -35.46 -15.81
N THR A 69 19.64 -35.87 -17.06
CA THR A 69 18.94 -35.33 -18.24
C THR A 69 17.42 -35.35 -18.09
N MET A 70 16.76 -34.29 -18.54
CA MET A 70 15.29 -34.19 -18.59
C MET A 70 14.71 -34.27 -20.00
N MET A 71 15.56 -34.52 -21.02
CA MET A 71 15.06 -34.78 -22.37
C MET A 71 14.46 -36.18 -22.45
N ASN A 72 13.44 -36.34 -23.30
CA ASN A 72 12.81 -37.62 -23.61
C ASN A 72 12.28 -38.38 -22.37
N ARG A 73 11.88 -37.65 -21.31
CA ARG A 73 11.27 -38.23 -20.11
C ARG A 73 9.75 -38.09 -20.04
N GLU A 74 9.12 -37.67 -21.15
CA GLU A 74 7.67 -37.43 -21.23
C GLU A 74 7.12 -36.49 -20.14
N MET A 75 8.01 -35.67 -19.57
CA MET A 75 7.72 -34.72 -18.50
C MET A 75 7.89 -33.29 -19.00
N ALA A 76 7.10 -32.38 -18.44
CA ALA A 76 7.27 -30.95 -18.67
C ALA A 76 8.68 -30.47 -18.28
N ARG A 77 9.24 -29.57 -19.11
CA ARG A 77 10.59 -28.99 -18.97
C ARG A 77 10.63 -27.99 -17.80
N MET A 78 10.82 -28.49 -16.59
CA MET A 78 10.88 -27.70 -15.35
C MET A 78 12.08 -28.10 -14.49
N LYS A 79 12.53 -27.22 -13.60
CA LYS A 79 13.57 -27.58 -12.60
C LYS A 79 13.00 -28.58 -11.60
N ARG A 80 13.70 -29.71 -11.40
CA ARG A 80 13.30 -30.79 -10.49
C ARG A 80 14.47 -31.19 -9.60
N ILE A 81 14.16 -31.80 -8.47
CA ILE A 81 15.14 -32.39 -7.57
C ILE A 81 15.57 -33.74 -8.16
N HIS A 82 16.87 -33.97 -8.25
CA HIS A 82 17.46 -35.19 -8.86
C HIS A 82 18.13 -36.12 -7.84
N HIS A 83 18.07 -35.78 -6.56
CA HIS A 83 18.60 -36.63 -5.50
C HIS A 83 17.59 -37.73 -5.15
N GLN A 84 18.09 -38.92 -4.84
CA GLN A 84 17.28 -40.06 -4.43
C GLN A 84 16.53 -39.75 -3.13
N GLY A 85 15.23 -40.05 -3.10
CA GLY A 85 14.38 -39.87 -1.93
C GLY A 85 12.95 -39.47 -2.27
N LEU A 86 12.16 -39.13 -1.26
CA LEU A 86 10.72 -38.86 -1.39
C LEU A 86 10.39 -37.71 -2.38
N LEU A 87 11.31 -36.77 -2.55
CA LEU A 87 11.13 -35.59 -3.40
C LEU A 87 11.82 -35.71 -4.77
N GLU A 88 12.28 -36.90 -5.15
CA GLU A 88 12.89 -37.14 -6.45
C GLU A 88 11.91 -36.75 -7.57
N TRP A 89 12.43 -36.16 -8.65
CA TRP A 89 11.68 -35.67 -9.80
C TRP A 89 10.62 -34.60 -9.48
N THR A 90 10.54 -34.10 -8.25
CA THR A 90 9.52 -33.12 -7.89
C THR A 90 9.91 -31.73 -8.40
N ALA A 91 8.98 -31.04 -9.06
CA ALA A 91 9.20 -29.68 -9.55
C ALA A 91 9.28 -28.68 -8.39
N ARG A 92 10.30 -27.82 -8.42
CA ARG A 92 10.57 -26.77 -7.41
C ARG A 92 11.19 -25.54 -8.08
N PHE A 93 11.43 -24.48 -7.32
CA PHE A 93 12.00 -23.19 -7.79
C PHE A 93 11.10 -22.35 -8.72
N VAL A 94 10.27 -22.99 -9.52
CA VAL A 94 9.41 -22.39 -10.55
C VAL A 94 8.06 -21.93 -9.95
N PRO A 95 7.44 -20.83 -10.41
CA PRO A 95 6.22 -20.27 -9.79
C PRO A 95 4.97 -21.13 -9.87
N GLN A 96 4.77 -21.89 -10.95
CA GLN A 96 3.63 -22.82 -11.02
C GLN A 96 3.77 -24.05 -10.12
N ALA A 97 4.96 -24.29 -9.54
CA ALA A 97 5.21 -25.47 -8.73
C ALA A 97 4.81 -25.24 -7.26
N VAL A 98 4.24 -26.27 -6.62
CA VAL A 98 3.98 -26.28 -5.17
C VAL A 98 5.30 -26.06 -4.42
N LYS A 99 5.28 -25.13 -3.44
CA LYS A 99 6.48 -24.69 -2.69
C LYS A 99 7.60 -24.07 -3.56
N GLY A 100 7.27 -23.63 -4.78
CA GLY A 100 8.18 -22.84 -5.64
C GLY A 100 8.24 -21.36 -5.28
N ARG A 101 9.09 -20.60 -5.98
CA ARG A 101 9.20 -19.14 -5.78
C ARG A 101 7.98 -18.44 -6.36
N LEU A 102 7.49 -17.36 -5.74
CA LEU A 102 6.46 -16.54 -6.38
C LEU A 102 7.06 -15.75 -7.57
N ALA A 103 6.29 -15.58 -8.65
CA ALA A 103 6.63 -14.61 -9.70
C ALA A 103 6.35 -13.20 -9.18
N HIS A 104 7.33 -12.28 -9.29
CA HIS A 104 7.23 -10.90 -8.80
C HIS A 104 6.74 -10.78 -7.35
N PRO A 105 7.47 -11.35 -6.36
CA PRO A 105 7.06 -11.25 -4.97
C PRO A 105 7.03 -9.81 -4.46
N PRO A 106 6.20 -9.50 -3.45
CA PRO A 106 6.23 -8.21 -2.80
C PRO A 106 7.63 -7.98 -2.21
N LYS A 107 8.19 -6.81 -2.52
CA LYS A 107 9.51 -6.39 -2.06
C LYS A 107 9.36 -5.33 -0.98
N ALA A 108 10.03 -5.54 0.15
CA ALA A 108 10.08 -4.54 1.22
C ALA A 108 10.78 -3.24 0.75
N GLU A 109 11.68 -3.35 -0.22
CA GLU A 109 12.41 -2.23 -0.86
C GLU A 109 11.50 -1.28 -1.66
N LYS A 110 10.25 -1.65 -1.92
CA LYS A 110 9.32 -0.81 -2.70
C LYS A 110 9.07 0.51 -1.96
N ASN A 111 9.31 1.63 -2.63
CA ASN A 111 8.94 2.93 -2.07
C ASN A 111 7.42 3.09 -2.03
N LEU A 112 6.86 3.07 -0.81
CA LEU A 112 5.43 3.26 -0.56
C LEU A 112 5.05 4.75 -0.37
N LYS A 113 6.04 5.62 -0.13
CA LYS A 113 5.81 7.04 0.15
C LYS A 113 5.33 7.76 -1.11
N LYS A 114 4.29 8.58 -0.94
CA LYS A 114 3.76 9.47 -1.99
C LYS A 114 4.04 10.91 -1.60
N LYS A 115 4.75 11.63 -2.47
CA LYS A 115 5.08 13.03 -2.26
C LYS A 115 3.90 13.91 -2.66
N VAL A 116 3.62 14.93 -1.84
CA VAL A 116 2.69 16.03 -2.13
C VAL A 116 3.45 17.34 -2.02
N ASN A 117 3.11 18.31 -2.87
CA ASN A 117 3.73 19.62 -2.81
C ASN A 117 3.36 20.35 -1.52
N LYS A 118 4.31 21.10 -0.93
CA LYS A 118 4.08 21.82 0.34
C LYS A 118 2.87 22.77 0.25
N LYS A 119 2.77 23.54 -0.84
CA LYS A 119 1.65 24.46 -1.09
C LYS A 119 0.31 23.74 -1.19
N GLU A 120 0.29 22.59 -1.87
CA GLU A 120 -0.91 21.76 -2.04
C GLU A 120 -1.35 21.14 -0.70
N LYS A 121 -0.40 20.68 0.12
CA LYS A 121 -0.70 20.17 1.48
C LYS A 121 -1.29 21.27 2.36
N LEU A 122 -0.73 22.49 2.32
CA LEU A 122 -1.27 23.63 3.07
C LEU A 122 -2.69 24.00 2.60
N LEU A 123 -2.90 24.04 1.28
CA LEU A 123 -4.23 24.30 0.70
C LEU A 123 -5.25 23.24 1.14
N ALA A 124 -4.88 21.96 1.12
CA ALA A 124 -5.74 20.88 1.59
C ALA A 124 -6.14 21.06 3.07
N ILE A 125 -5.21 21.43 3.93
CA ILE A 125 -5.48 21.67 5.36
C ILE A 125 -6.43 22.85 5.55
N PHE A 126 -6.17 23.98 4.88
CA PHE A 126 -7.05 25.15 4.98
C PHE A 126 -8.43 24.89 4.42
N SER A 127 -8.52 24.15 3.32
CA SER A 127 -9.79 23.78 2.71
C SER A 127 -10.59 22.82 3.59
N ALA A 128 -9.94 21.84 4.22
CA ALA A 128 -10.58 20.94 5.19
C ALA A 128 -11.05 21.69 6.45
N LEU A 129 -10.26 22.67 6.93
CA LEU A 129 -10.64 23.52 8.05
C LEU A 129 -11.87 24.37 7.70
N SER A 130 -11.92 24.94 6.50
CA SER A 130 -13.08 25.70 6.02
C SER A 130 -14.34 24.83 5.95
N ALA A 131 -14.22 23.61 5.43
CA ALA A 131 -15.34 22.65 5.38
C ALA A 131 -15.93 22.34 6.77
N SER A 132 -15.11 22.37 7.83
CA SER A 132 -15.57 22.15 9.20
C SER A 132 -16.43 23.29 9.78
N ALA A 133 -16.37 24.48 9.19
CA ALA A 133 -17.23 25.61 9.58
C ALA A 133 -18.63 25.56 8.93
N SER A 134 -18.82 24.75 7.89
CA SER A 134 -20.14 24.58 7.24
C SER A 134 -20.95 23.51 7.99
N PRO A 135 -22.10 23.87 8.60
CA PRO A 135 -22.94 22.90 9.30
C PRO A 135 -23.49 21.83 8.34
N ASP A 136 -23.81 22.20 7.10
CA ASP A 136 -24.37 21.28 6.10
C ASP A 136 -23.38 20.15 5.76
N LEU A 137 -22.10 20.48 5.55
CA LEU A 137 -21.06 19.48 5.26
C LEU A 137 -20.80 18.57 6.48
N VAL A 138 -20.88 19.10 7.69
CA VAL A 138 -20.69 18.35 8.94
C VAL A 138 -21.86 17.36 9.16
N LEU A 139 -23.09 17.81 8.91
CA LEU A 139 -24.29 16.96 8.95
C LEU A 139 -24.24 15.87 7.88
N GLN A 140 -23.85 16.20 6.64
CA GLN A 140 -23.68 15.23 5.55
C GLN A 140 -22.62 14.16 5.86
N ARG A 141 -21.58 14.51 6.63
CA ARG A 141 -20.57 13.55 7.10
C ARG A 141 -21.13 12.55 8.12
N GLY A 142 -22.26 12.85 8.77
CA GLY A 142 -22.95 11.99 9.72
C GLY A 142 -22.83 12.39 11.19
N HIS A 143 -22.37 13.62 11.48
CA HIS A 143 -22.36 14.15 12.84
C HIS A 143 -23.78 14.63 13.24
N LYS A 144 -24.12 14.51 14.52
CA LYS A 144 -25.40 14.94 15.12
C LYS A 144 -25.11 15.82 16.33
#